data_AF-S4TZQ6-F1
#
_entry.id   AF-S4TZQ6-F1
#
_cell.length_a   1.000
_cell.length_b   1.000
_cell.length_c   1.000
_cell.angle_alpha   90.00
_cell.angle_beta   90.00
_cell.angle_gamma   90.00
#
_symmetry.space_group_name_H-M   'P 1'
#
loop_
_entity.id
_entity.type
_entity.pdbx_description
1 polymer ?
#
loop_
_entity_poly.entity_id
_entity_poly.type
_entity_poly.pdbx_seq_one_letter_code
_entity_poly.pdbx_strand_id
1 'polypeptide(L)'
;WREFYRHVLVRWPHICMNKPFKPDYADIEWSYNAEHFNAWCEGKTGFPIVDAAMRQLNHMGYMHNRPRMVVASFLSKDLLLDWRMGEKFFMEHLIDGDFASNHGGWGFTASVRVDPHPYFRRFQPLRQSERFYPDGDYIRQWAPQLIDLDN
;
A
#
# COMPACT_ATOMS: atom_id res chain seq x y z
N TRP A 1 6.99 0.20 16.55
CA TRP A 1 6.07 0.85 15.60
C TRP A 1 4.64 0.96 16.11
N ARG A 2 3.98 -0.12 16.56
CA ARG A 2 2.60 -0.07 17.10
C ARG A 2 2.38 1.03 18.15
N GLU A 3 3.15 1.02 19.25
CA GLU A 3 3.03 2.05 20.31
C GLU A 3 3.28 3.46 19.77
N PHE A 4 4.28 3.61 18.90
CA PHE A 4 4.60 4.89 18.29
C PHE A 4 3.40 5.48 17.54
N TYR A 5 2.72 4.70 16.68
CA TYR A 5 1.56 5.19 15.95
C TYR A 5 0.40 5.59 16.86
N ARG A 6 0.20 4.89 17.98
CA ARG A 6 -0.82 5.23 18.99
C ARG A 6 -0.49 6.53 19.70
N HIS A 7 0.77 6.71 20.11
CA HIS A 7 1.22 7.95 20.73
C HIS A 7 1.08 9.15 19.79
N VAL A 8 1.40 8.97 18.50
CA VAL A 8 1.19 10.00 17.46
C VAL A 8 -0.29 10.36 17.35
N LEU A 9 -1.17 9.37 17.30
CA LEU A 9 -2.61 9.59 17.19
C LEU A 9 -3.16 10.41 18.36
N VAL A 10 -2.76 10.08 19.60
CA VAL A 10 -3.17 10.82 20.80
C VAL A 10 -2.62 12.25 20.81
N ARG A 11 -1.36 12.43 20.37
CA ARG A 11 -0.71 13.75 20.39
C ARG A 11 -1.24 14.69 19.30
N TRP A 12 -1.67 14.15 18.16
CA TRP A 12 -2.12 14.92 17.00
C TRP A 12 -3.48 14.42 16.47
N PRO A 13 -4.60 14.75 17.14
CA PRO A 13 -5.93 14.21 16.81
C PRO A 13 -6.45 14.55 15.41
N HIS A 14 -5.95 15.63 14.80
CA HIS A 14 -6.35 16.04 13.43
C HIS A 14 -6.03 14.98 12.38
N ILE A 15 -5.08 14.09 12.67
CA ILE A 15 -4.73 12.94 11.86
C ILE A 15 -5.95 12.03 11.64
N CYS A 16 -6.78 11.84 12.68
CA CYS A 16 -8.01 11.05 12.60
C CYS A 16 -9.11 11.66 11.72
N MET A 17 -8.90 12.87 11.19
CA MET A 17 -9.89 13.63 10.42
C MET A 17 -9.57 13.58 8.91
N ASN A 18 -8.93 12.51 8.43
CA ASN A 18 -8.48 12.34 7.03
C ASN A 18 -7.54 13.45 6.52
N LYS A 19 -6.81 14.09 7.44
CA LYS A 19 -5.83 15.13 7.11
C LYS A 19 -4.42 14.54 7.02
N PRO A 20 -3.59 14.99 6.06
CA PRO A 20 -2.18 14.64 6.06
C PRO A 20 -1.52 15.21 7.32
N PHE A 21 -0.41 14.59 7.75
CA PHE A 21 0.31 15.06 8.93
C PHE A 21 0.99 16.40 8.69
N LYS A 22 1.57 16.59 7.49
CA LYS A 22 2.09 17.89 7.05
C LYS A 22 1.00 18.60 6.25
N PRO A 23 0.57 19.80 6.67
CA PRO A 23 -0.43 20.58 5.94
C PRO A 23 -0.05 20.87 4.48
N ASP A 24 1.25 21.03 4.17
CA ASP A 24 1.74 21.32 2.82
C ASP A 24 1.40 20.21 1.80
N TYR A 25 1.09 18.99 2.26
CA TYR A 25 0.65 17.89 1.39
C TYR A 25 -0.88 17.83 1.21
N ALA A 26 -1.63 18.77 1.78
CA ALA A 26 -3.07 18.87 1.57
C ALA A 26 -3.42 19.29 0.14
N ASP A 27 -2.51 20.03 -0.51
CA ASP A 27 -2.71 20.60 -1.85
C ASP A 27 -2.22 19.67 -2.98
N ILE A 28 -1.88 18.41 -2.67
CA ILE A 28 -1.53 17.44 -3.71
C ILE A 28 -2.79 17.11 -4.52
N GLU A 29 -2.71 17.34 -5.84
CA GLU A 29 -3.74 16.89 -6.78
C GLU A 29 -3.64 15.39 -7.02
N TRP A 30 -4.56 14.64 -6.40
CA TRP A 30 -4.68 13.20 -6.57
C TRP A 30 -5.57 12.87 -7.77
N SER A 31 -5.25 11.79 -8.47
CA SER A 31 -6.13 11.18 -9.45
C SER A 31 -7.25 10.39 -8.75
N TYR A 32 -8.44 10.43 -9.34
CA TYR A 32 -9.61 9.63 -8.91
C TYR A 32 -10.09 8.71 -10.04
N ASN A 33 -9.15 8.16 -10.80
CA ASN A 33 -9.46 7.21 -11.86
C ASN A 33 -9.98 5.89 -11.23
N ALA A 34 -11.30 5.68 -11.32
CA ALA A 34 -11.97 4.51 -10.78
C ALA A 34 -11.52 3.20 -11.44
N GLU A 35 -11.16 3.21 -12.72
CA GLU A 35 -10.70 2.03 -13.43
C GLU A 35 -9.36 1.55 -12.87
N HIS A 36 -8.40 2.46 -12.68
CA HIS A 36 -7.12 2.15 -12.07
C HIS A 36 -7.27 1.67 -10.63
N PHE A 37 -8.17 2.28 -9.86
CA PHE A 37 -8.43 1.87 -8.49
C PHE A 37 -9.04 0.47 -8.43
N ASN A 38 -10.03 0.17 -9.28
CA ASN A 38 -10.65 -1.16 -9.33
C ASN A 38 -9.65 -2.23 -9.79
N ALA A 39 -8.81 -1.93 -10.79
CA ALA A 39 -7.74 -2.84 -11.23
C ALA A 39 -6.74 -3.12 -10.09
N TRP A 40 -6.43 -2.11 -9.28
CA TRP A 40 -5.60 -2.30 -8.08
C TRP A 40 -6.31 -3.15 -7.03
N CYS A 41 -7.56 -2.85 -6.68
CA CYS A 41 -8.35 -3.63 -5.71
C CYS A 41 -8.46 -5.11 -6.11
N GLU A 42 -8.66 -5.40 -7.39
CA GLU A 42 -8.83 -6.76 -7.91
C GLU A 42 -7.50 -7.51 -8.16
N GLY A 43 -6.35 -6.83 -8.12
CA GLY A 43 -5.06 -7.42 -8.49
C GLY A 43 -4.96 -7.78 -9.98
N LYS A 44 -5.33 -6.81 -10.82
CA LYS A 44 -5.28 -6.84 -12.30
C LYS A 44 -4.49 -5.66 -12.88
N THR A 45 -3.45 -5.23 -12.17
CA THR A 45 -2.61 -4.09 -12.56
C THR A 45 -1.59 -4.44 -13.64
N GLY A 46 -1.34 -5.73 -13.87
CA GLY A 46 -0.30 -6.21 -14.78
C GLY A 46 1.09 -6.26 -14.15
N PHE A 47 1.23 -5.88 -12.87
CA PHE A 47 2.47 -6.00 -12.11
C PHE A 47 2.39 -7.22 -11.19
N PRO A 48 3.15 -8.31 -11.45
CA PRO A 48 2.96 -9.59 -10.80
C PRO A 48 2.99 -9.54 -9.26
N ILE A 49 3.91 -8.77 -8.67
CA ILE A 49 4.02 -8.64 -7.21
C ILE A 49 2.86 -7.86 -6.58
N VAL A 50 2.32 -6.86 -7.29
CA VAL A 50 1.16 -6.08 -6.84
C VAL A 50 -0.08 -6.94 -6.93
N ASP A 51 -0.26 -7.61 -8.07
CA ASP A 51 -1.39 -8.49 -8.32
C ASP A 51 -1.43 -9.66 -7.34
N ALA A 52 -0.29 -10.31 -7.10
CA ALA A 52 -0.16 -11.37 -6.10
C ALA A 52 -0.54 -10.88 -4.69
N ALA A 53 -0.08 -9.70 -4.30
CA ALA A 53 -0.38 -9.12 -3.00
C ALA A 53 -1.86 -8.78 -2.82
N MET A 54 -2.47 -8.12 -3.80
CA MET A 54 -3.89 -7.76 -3.71
C MET A 54 -4.78 -9.00 -3.71
N ARG A 55 -4.42 -10.05 -4.48
CA ARG A 55 -5.11 -11.34 -4.43
C ARG A 55 -4.95 -12.05 -3.08
N GLN A 56 -3.76 -12.00 -2.47
CA GLN A 56 -3.53 -12.51 -1.11
C GLN A 56 -4.47 -11.81 -0.11
N LEU A 57 -4.54 -10.47 -0.14
CA LEU A 57 -5.41 -9.70 0.73
C LEU A 57 -6.87 -10.06 0.55
N ASN A 58 -7.36 -10.12 -0.69
CA ASN A 58 -8.76 -10.43 -0.97
C ASN A 58 -9.16 -11.85 -0.55
N HIS A 59 -8.22 -12.81 -0.65
CA HIS A 59 -8.50 -14.20 -0.31
C HIS A 59 -8.36 -14.50 1.19
N MET A 60 -7.32 -13.99 1.84
CA MET A 60 -6.99 -14.32 3.23
C MET A 60 -7.42 -13.27 4.26
N GLY A 61 -7.70 -12.04 3.81
CA GLY A 61 -7.86 -10.89 4.70
C GLY A 61 -6.56 -10.49 5.41
N TYR A 62 -5.41 -11.02 4.97
CA TYR A 62 -4.11 -10.71 5.55
C TYR A 62 -3.07 -10.55 4.44
N MET A 63 -2.18 -9.59 4.61
CA MET A 63 -1.06 -9.36 3.70
C MET A 63 0.24 -9.22 4.50
N HIS A 64 1.34 -9.80 4.03
CA HIS A 64 2.64 -9.59 4.67
C HIS A 64 3.06 -8.10 4.60
N ASN A 65 3.77 -7.60 5.60
CA ASN A 65 4.13 -6.18 5.70
C ASN A 65 4.92 -5.66 4.48
N ARG A 66 5.79 -6.49 3.87
CA ARG A 66 6.59 -6.06 2.72
C ARG A 66 5.72 -5.79 1.47
N PRO A 67 4.85 -6.71 1.02
CA PRO A 67 3.85 -6.42 -0.01
C PRO A 67 2.95 -5.23 0.30
N ARG A 68 2.54 -5.00 1.57
CA ARG A 68 1.75 -3.81 1.96
C ARG A 68 2.45 -2.50 1.55
N MET A 69 3.76 -2.40 1.78
CA MET A 69 4.55 -1.24 1.38
C MET A 69 4.62 -1.09 -0.16
N VAL A 70 4.72 -2.21 -0.89
CA VAL A 70 4.80 -2.18 -2.35
C VAL A 70 3.48 -1.71 -2.96
N VAL A 71 2.36 -2.31 -2.57
CA VAL A 71 1.04 -1.95 -3.13
C VAL A 71 0.59 -0.55 -2.73
N ALA A 72 0.93 -0.08 -1.52
CA ALA A 72 0.63 1.28 -1.09
C ALA A 72 1.49 2.32 -1.83
N SER A 73 2.76 2.00 -2.11
CA SER A 73 3.62 2.85 -2.96
C SER A 73 3.10 2.88 -4.39
N PHE A 74 2.68 1.74 -4.91
CA PHE A 74 2.16 1.65 -6.28
C PHE A 74 0.91 2.51 -6.44
N LEU A 75 -0.05 2.41 -5.52
CA LEU A 75 -1.27 3.22 -5.55
C LEU A 75 -0.96 4.72 -5.46
N SER A 76 -0.14 5.13 -4.49
CA SER A 76 0.09 6.56 -4.22
C SER A 76 1.13 7.24 -5.12
N LYS A 77 2.12 6.50 -5.65
CA LYS A 77 3.24 7.09 -6.40
C LYS A 77 3.31 6.69 -7.87
N ASP A 78 2.82 5.52 -8.23
CA ASP A 78 2.80 5.06 -9.62
C ASP A 78 1.46 5.38 -10.28
N LEU A 79 0.33 5.13 -9.60
CA LEU A 79 -1.01 5.50 -10.10
C LEU A 79 -1.45 6.92 -9.71
N LEU A 80 -0.74 7.55 -8.77
CA LEU A 80 -1.06 8.87 -8.21
C LEU A 80 -2.51 8.97 -7.69
N LEU A 81 -3.06 7.87 -7.18
CA LEU A 81 -4.39 7.83 -6.57
C LEU A 81 -4.32 8.26 -5.10
N ASP A 82 -5.41 8.82 -4.58
CA ASP A 82 -5.47 9.24 -3.18
C ASP A 82 -5.27 8.04 -2.24
N TRP A 83 -4.22 8.13 -1.41
CA TRP A 83 -3.88 7.13 -0.40
C TRP A 83 -5.03 6.84 0.57
N ARG A 84 -5.94 7.80 0.79
CA ARG A 84 -7.13 7.60 1.64
C ARG A 84 -8.06 6.52 1.09
N MET A 85 -8.12 6.36 -0.23
CA MET A 85 -8.90 5.30 -0.88
C MET A 85 -8.30 3.93 -0.57
N GLY A 86 -6.98 3.82 -0.68
CA GLY A 86 -6.24 2.61 -0.33
C GLY A 86 -6.30 2.30 1.17
N GLU A 87 -6.22 3.32 2.03
CA GLU A 87 -6.37 3.17 3.48
C GLU A 87 -7.72 2.58 3.85
N LYS A 88 -8.80 3.14 3.28
CA LYS A 88 -10.16 2.65 3.48
C LYS A 88 -10.29 1.20 3.02
N PHE A 89 -9.80 0.88 1.82
CA PHE A 89 -9.82 -0.49 1.31
C PHE A 89 -9.10 -1.47 2.25
N PHE A 90 -7.94 -1.07 2.77
CA PHE A 90 -7.19 -1.87 3.74
C PHE A 90 -7.97 -2.09 5.03
N MET A 91 -8.63 -1.05 5.57
CA MET A 91 -9.45 -1.21 6.78
C MET A 91 -10.65 -2.15 6.58
N GLU A 92 -11.20 -2.20 5.37
CA GLU A 92 -12.36 -3.05 5.05
C GLU A 92 -11.98 -4.53 4.85
N HIS A 93 -10.75 -4.82 4.44
CA HIS A 93 -10.31 -6.18 4.07
C HIS A 93 -9.33 -6.81 5.06
N LEU A 94 -8.56 -6.03 5.81
CA LEU A 94 -7.57 -6.57 6.75
C LEU A 94 -8.22 -7.06 8.02
N ILE A 95 -8.01 -8.34 8.33
CA ILE A 95 -8.37 -8.95 9.62
C ILE A 95 -7.63 -8.29 10.80
N ASP A 96 -6.45 -7.72 10.54
CA ASP A 96 -5.63 -6.99 11.50
C ASP A 96 -5.81 -5.46 11.41
N GLY A 97 -6.94 -5.00 10.86
CA GLY A 97 -7.27 -3.59 10.71
C GLY A 97 -7.25 -2.81 12.04
N ASP A 98 -6.15 -2.12 12.30
CA ASP A 98 -5.98 -1.14 13.40
C ASP A 98 -5.75 0.23 12.79
N PHE A 99 -6.63 1.20 13.08
CA PHE A 99 -6.58 2.52 12.47
C PHE A 99 -5.22 3.20 12.64
N ALA A 100 -4.64 3.18 13.85
CA ALA A 100 -3.35 3.83 14.11
C ALA A 100 -2.24 3.23 13.23
N SER A 101 -2.16 1.91 13.16
CA SER A 101 -1.13 1.19 12.41
C SER A 101 -1.35 1.29 10.89
N ASN A 102 -2.60 1.18 10.42
CA ASN A 102 -2.93 1.28 9.00
C ASN A 102 -2.66 2.69 8.48
N HIS A 103 -3.21 3.70 9.15
CA HIS A 103 -3.00 5.10 8.82
C HIS A 103 -1.53 5.49 8.86
N GLY A 104 -0.81 5.01 9.89
CA GLY A 104 0.63 5.16 10.05
C GLY A 104 1.45 4.59 8.88
N GLY A 105 1.13 3.36 8.46
CA GLY A 105 1.79 2.67 7.35
C GLY A 105 1.52 3.31 5.99
N TRP A 106 0.27 3.69 5.72
CA TRP A 106 -0.10 4.43 4.51
C TRP A 106 0.62 5.77 4.43
N GLY A 107 0.66 6.51 5.54
CA GLY A 107 1.34 7.79 5.57
C GLY A 107 2.86 7.70 5.42
N PHE A 108 3.49 6.63 5.93
CA PHE A 108 4.91 6.35 5.70
C PHE A 108 5.20 6.15 4.20
N THR A 109 4.36 5.36 3.54
CA THR A 109 4.57 4.96 2.15
C THR A 109 4.19 6.06 1.15
N ALA A 110 3.08 6.75 1.39
CA ALA A 110 2.61 7.88 0.58
C ALA A 110 3.40 9.19 0.81
N SER A 111 4.37 9.18 1.72
CA SER A 111 5.25 10.32 2.05
C SER A 111 4.57 11.50 2.77
N VAL A 112 3.40 11.28 3.37
CA VAL A 112 2.55 12.34 3.95
C VAL A 112 2.66 12.46 5.49
N ARG A 113 3.61 11.76 6.14
CA ARG A 113 3.69 11.61 7.61
C ARG A 113 4.96 12.11 8.31
N VAL A 114 5.03 11.86 9.63
CA VAL A 114 6.04 12.28 10.63
C VAL A 114 7.46 11.85 10.27
N ASP A 115 7.61 10.67 9.66
CA ASP A 115 8.87 10.16 9.11
C ASP A 115 8.58 9.52 7.75
N PRO A 116 8.30 10.35 6.73
CA PRO A 116 7.87 9.85 5.44
C PRO A 116 9.06 9.29 4.69
N HIS A 117 8.85 8.18 3.96
CA HIS A 117 9.80 7.83 2.92
C HIS A 117 9.87 9.00 1.93
N PRO A 118 11.05 9.48 1.51
CA PRO A 118 11.13 10.67 0.67
C PRO A 118 10.24 10.56 -0.57
N TYR A 119 9.59 11.65 -0.98
CA TYR A 119 8.59 11.64 -2.07
C TYR A 119 9.16 11.05 -3.37
N PHE A 120 10.42 11.36 -3.70
CA PHE A 120 11.14 10.85 -4.87
C PHE A 120 11.47 9.35 -4.80
N ARG A 121 11.38 8.72 -3.63
CA ARG A 121 11.71 7.31 -3.44
C ARG A 121 10.48 6.44 -3.73
N ARG A 122 10.40 5.98 -4.97
CA ARG A 122 9.40 5.01 -5.45
C ARG A 122 9.88 3.58 -5.26
N PHE A 123 8.99 2.68 -4.82
CA PHE A 123 9.28 1.25 -4.79
C PHE A 123 9.03 0.66 -6.16
N GLN A 124 10.09 0.49 -6.95
CA GLN A 124 9.97 -0.15 -8.26
C GLN A 124 9.55 -1.62 -8.08
N PRO A 125 8.34 -2.03 -8.53
CA PRO A 125 7.77 -3.34 -8.20
C PRO A 125 8.69 -4.51 -8.58
N LEU A 126 9.28 -4.46 -9.77
CA LEU A 126 10.20 -5.49 -10.28
C LEU A 126 11.44 -5.69 -9.38
N ARG A 127 12.08 -4.60 -8.96
CA ARG A 127 13.24 -4.69 -8.05
C ARG A 127 12.85 -5.17 -6.65
N GLN A 128 11.59 -4.97 -6.25
CA GLN A 128 11.09 -5.52 -4.99
C GLN A 128 10.81 -7.01 -5.09
N SER A 129 10.29 -7.50 -6.22
CA SER A 129 10.14 -8.94 -6.44
C SER A 129 11.51 -9.62 -6.46
N GLU A 130 12.45 -9.16 -7.28
CA GLU A 130 13.80 -9.76 -7.39
C GLU A 130 14.53 -9.84 -6.04
N ARG A 131 14.38 -8.80 -5.20
CA ARG A 131 15.11 -8.72 -3.93
C ARG A 131 14.49 -9.54 -2.80
N PHE A 132 13.16 -9.61 -2.73
CA PHE A 132 12.45 -10.23 -1.59
C PHE A 132 11.81 -11.58 -1.93
N TYR A 133 11.65 -11.87 -3.22
CA TYR A 133 11.06 -13.09 -3.75
C TYR A 133 11.88 -13.58 -4.96
N PRO A 134 13.19 -13.87 -4.78
CA PRO A 134 14.09 -14.21 -5.89
C PRO A 134 13.65 -15.47 -6.64
N ASP A 135 13.03 -16.42 -5.95
CA ASP A 135 12.55 -17.67 -6.54
C ASP A 135 11.14 -17.54 -7.14
N GLY A 136 10.46 -16.39 -6.99
CA GLY A 136 9.12 -16.16 -7.56
C GLY A 136 7.97 -16.92 -6.88
N ASP A 137 8.22 -17.77 -5.88
CA ASP A 137 7.22 -18.64 -5.25
C ASP A 137 5.97 -17.91 -4.76
N TYR A 138 6.15 -16.76 -4.10
CA TYR A 138 5.04 -15.94 -3.64
C TYR A 138 4.17 -15.44 -4.79
N ILE A 139 4.80 -15.05 -5.91
CA ILE A 139 4.07 -14.57 -7.08
C ILE A 139 3.32 -15.74 -7.72
N ARG A 140 3.97 -16.90 -7.90
CA ARG A 140 3.32 -18.09 -8.48
C ARG A 140 2.14 -18.59 -7.65
N GLN A 141 2.23 -18.51 -6.33
CA GLN A 141 1.15 -18.91 -5.44
C GLN A 141 -0.15 -18.10 -5.68
N TRP A 142 -0.02 -16.79 -5.91
CA TRP A 142 -1.17 -15.88 -6.03
C TRP A 142 -1.47 -15.45 -7.48
N ALA A 143 -0.55 -15.71 -8.40
CA ALA A 143 -0.69 -15.51 -9.83
C ALA A 143 -0.38 -16.84 -10.56
N PRO A 144 -1.29 -17.83 -10.47
CA PRO A 144 -1.07 -19.15 -11.04
C PRO A 144 -0.86 -19.12 -12.55
N GLN A 145 -1.37 -18.09 -13.23
CA GLN A 145 -1.14 -17.87 -14.66
C GLN A 145 0.34 -17.61 -15.03
N LEU A 146 1.23 -17.44 -14.05
CA LEU A 146 2.66 -17.20 -14.23
C LEU A 146 3.53 -18.39 -13.77
N ILE A 147 2.93 -19.54 -13.42
CA ILE A 147 3.67 -20.70 -12.88
C ILE A 147 4.72 -21.21 -13.86
N ASP A 148 4.41 -21.26 -15.15
CA ASP A 148 5.27 -21.85 -16.19
C ASP A 148 6.37 -20.89 -16.70
N LEU A 149 6.49 -19.69 -16.12
CA LEU A 149 7.52 -18.73 -16.51
C LEU A 149 8.81 -18.93 -15.71
N ASP A 150 9.94 -18.76 -16.40
CA ASP A 150 11.25 -18.65 -15.78
C ASP A 150 11.32 -17.43 -14.83
N ASN A 151 12.22 -17.51 -13.85
CA ASN A 151 12.44 -16.47 -12.84
C ASN A 151 13.02 -15.18 -13.43
#